data_AF-A0A524JCW5-F1
#
_entry.id   AF-A0A524JCW5-F1
#
_cell.length_a   1.000
_cell.length_b   1.000
_cell.length_c   1.000
_cell.angle_alpha   90.00
_cell.angle_beta   90.00
_cell.angle_gamma   90.00
#
_symmetry.space_group_name_H-M   'P 1'
#
loop_
_entity.id
_entity.type
_entity.pdbx_description
1 polymer ?
#
loop_
_entity_poly.entity_id
_entity_poly.type
_entity_poly.pdbx_seq_one_letter_code
_entity_poly.pdbx_strand_id
1 'polypeptide(L)'
;MTQRNPGKCSIFSPSAREIRFAYLRQRLPNPLTELAIVEAEAPENAVTKYTFAYIRPLPASTYHHPEEAAVGLPPVRQFLAGDNWVSVMGSVEYNGERWYEINTDEYILADHVVFTNPSRFQGVILQTQPAYPFAWINRSVYASNAPGGAEQSDALYQRYKLVNIFAQEMRGSNLWYMVGPDVWIEQSYVSRVDVDPRPADVGPGEKWISINTYEQTLAGYEGDRMVYATLVSSGTGNNWTPDGLTRIWGKLPTTPMINRDVSNDNPAWYYLEDVEYTQYFNEAIALHAAYWHDSFSFTRSHGCINLATLDAKWLFEWTTPYTPPDAKIVYSGGAGADFGTWVWVHKTPPVAGILAVQ
;
A
#
# COMPACT_ATOMS: atom_id res chain seq x y z
N MET A 1 2.71 -61.63 4.83
CA MET A 1 2.07 -60.38 5.28
C MET A 1 3.14 -59.31 5.38
N THR A 2 3.24 -58.44 4.38
CA THR A 2 4.13 -57.28 4.42
C THR A 2 3.54 -56.28 5.41
N GLN A 3 4.08 -56.22 6.62
CA GLN A 3 3.74 -55.20 7.60
C GLN A 3 4.10 -53.83 7.01
N ARG A 4 3.07 -53.04 6.67
CA ARG A 4 3.23 -51.63 6.33
C ARG A 4 3.62 -50.90 7.60
N ASN A 5 4.86 -50.42 7.66
CA ASN A 5 5.36 -49.62 8.78
C ASN A 5 4.90 -48.16 8.55
N PRO A 6 3.93 -47.64 9.34
CA PRO A 6 3.30 -46.34 9.07
C PRO A 6 4.30 -45.17 9.09
N GLY A 7 5.41 -45.31 9.82
CA GLY A 7 6.48 -44.31 9.90
C GLY A 7 7.41 -44.26 8.68
N LYS A 8 7.25 -45.16 7.69
CA LYS A 8 8.03 -45.17 6.43
C LYS A 8 7.24 -44.69 5.22
N CYS A 9 5.96 -44.34 5.38
CA CYS A 9 5.21 -43.67 4.33
C CYS A 9 5.67 -42.21 4.25
N SER A 10 6.28 -41.83 3.12
CA SER A 10 6.47 -40.41 2.82
C SER A 10 5.12 -39.71 2.95
N ILE A 11 5.09 -38.63 3.73
CA ILE A 11 3.96 -37.68 3.83
C ILE A 11 3.58 -37.13 2.44
N PHE A 12 4.44 -37.34 1.44
CA PHE A 12 4.31 -36.91 0.06
C PHE A 12 4.00 -38.04 -0.94
N SER A 13 3.58 -39.23 -0.49
CA SER A 13 3.08 -40.25 -1.45
C SER A 13 1.82 -39.73 -2.16
N PRO A 14 1.58 -40.09 -3.44
CA PRO A 14 0.39 -39.64 -4.18
C PRO A 14 -0.93 -39.90 -3.44
N SER A 15 -1.07 -41.08 -2.80
CA SER A 15 -2.25 -41.42 -2.02
C SER A 15 -2.39 -40.58 -0.74
N ALA A 16 -1.29 -40.28 -0.04
CA ALA A 16 -1.34 -39.38 1.13
C ALA A 16 -1.75 -37.96 0.73
N ARG A 17 -1.33 -37.50 -0.46
CA ARG A 17 -1.71 -36.20 -1.04
C ARG A 17 -3.20 -36.14 -1.36
N GLU A 18 -3.75 -37.16 -2.00
CA GLU A 18 -5.20 -37.23 -2.28
C GLU A 18 -6.03 -37.20 -0.99
N ILE A 19 -5.62 -37.96 0.03
CA ILE A 19 -6.28 -37.97 1.34
C ILE A 19 -6.21 -36.59 2.00
N ARG A 20 -5.04 -35.93 1.97
CA ARG A 20 -4.86 -34.57 2.51
C ARG A 20 -5.78 -33.57 1.81
N PHE A 21 -5.88 -33.61 0.49
CA PHE A 21 -6.73 -32.67 -0.25
C PHE A 21 -8.21 -32.97 -0.06
N ALA A 22 -8.62 -34.24 -0.04
CA ALA A 22 -9.98 -34.62 0.30
C ALA A 22 -10.37 -34.12 1.70
N TYR A 23 -9.47 -34.24 2.67
CA TYR A 23 -9.65 -33.71 4.01
C TYR A 23 -9.77 -32.18 4.05
N LEU A 24 -8.93 -31.45 3.29
CA LEU A 24 -9.02 -29.98 3.21
C LEU A 24 -10.34 -29.54 2.57
N ARG A 25 -10.76 -30.19 1.48
CA ARG A 25 -12.07 -29.92 0.84
C ARG A 25 -13.24 -30.13 1.79
N GLN A 26 -13.20 -31.19 2.60
CA GLN A 26 -14.25 -31.47 3.61
C GLN A 26 -14.30 -30.43 4.73
N ARG A 27 -13.22 -29.68 4.95
CA ARG A 27 -13.16 -28.61 5.95
C ARG A 27 -13.51 -27.23 5.41
N LEU A 28 -13.68 -27.09 4.10
CA LEU A 28 -14.12 -25.83 3.53
C LEU A 28 -15.56 -25.53 4.00
N PRO A 29 -15.85 -24.28 4.37
CA PRO A 29 -17.23 -23.83 4.53
C PRO A 29 -18.04 -24.07 3.26
N ASN A 30 -19.32 -24.41 3.41
CA ASN A 30 -20.26 -24.53 2.30
C ASN A 30 -21.57 -23.77 2.61
N PRO A 31 -21.85 -22.63 1.95
CA PRO A 31 -21.02 -21.98 0.94
C PRO A 31 -19.69 -21.48 1.52
N LEU A 32 -18.70 -21.21 0.66
CA LEU A 32 -17.44 -20.61 1.09
C LEU A 32 -17.74 -19.30 1.83
N THR A 33 -17.07 -19.10 2.95
CA THR A 33 -17.18 -17.83 3.68
C THR A 33 -16.63 -16.71 2.82
N GLU A 34 -17.46 -15.71 2.56
CA GLU A 34 -17.05 -14.45 1.96
C GLU A 34 -16.57 -13.49 3.05
N LEU A 35 -15.62 -12.62 2.70
CA LEU A 35 -15.21 -11.57 3.61
C LEU A 35 -16.33 -10.53 3.69
N ALA A 36 -16.88 -10.30 4.88
CA ALA A 36 -17.94 -9.32 5.09
C ALA A 36 -17.37 -7.90 4.98
N ILE A 37 -17.35 -7.36 3.76
CA ILE A 37 -16.78 -6.05 3.43
C ILE A 37 -17.84 -5.07 2.96
N VAL A 38 -17.58 -3.79 3.20
CA VAL A 38 -18.14 -2.72 2.39
C VAL A 38 -17.07 -2.32 1.40
N GLU A 39 -17.33 -2.52 0.12
CA GLU A 39 -16.52 -1.90 -0.93
C GLU A 39 -16.67 -0.39 -0.77
N ALA A 40 -15.56 0.28 -0.48
CA ALA A 40 -15.57 1.72 -0.50
C ALA A 40 -15.70 2.16 -1.96
N GLU A 41 -16.79 2.86 -2.30
CA GLU A 41 -17.01 3.34 -3.65
C GLU A 41 -15.92 4.36 -3.99
N ALA A 42 -15.00 3.97 -4.88
CA ALA A 42 -14.05 4.90 -5.45
C ALA A 42 -14.85 5.98 -6.21
N PRO A 43 -14.61 7.28 -5.95
CA PRO A 43 -15.36 8.33 -6.62
C PRO A 43 -15.26 8.19 -8.15
N GLU A 44 -16.39 8.37 -8.84
CA GLU A 44 -16.48 8.23 -10.30
C GLU A 44 -15.53 9.19 -11.03
N ASN A 45 -15.31 10.38 -10.47
CA ASN A 45 -14.61 11.49 -11.12
C ASN A 45 -13.10 11.51 -10.84
N ALA A 46 -12.70 11.74 -9.58
CA ALA A 46 -11.30 11.92 -9.22
C ALA A 46 -11.02 11.45 -7.79
N VAL A 47 -9.88 10.79 -7.60
CA VAL A 47 -9.41 10.30 -6.28
C VAL A 47 -8.75 11.39 -5.44
N THR A 48 -8.46 12.54 -6.04
CA THR A 48 -7.84 13.73 -5.46
C THR A 48 -8.35 14.98 -6.18
N LYS A 49 -8.17 16.15 -5.57
CA LYS A 49 -8.43 17.46 -6.20
C LYS A 49 -7.29 17.91 -7.13
N TYR A 50 -6.10 17.32 -7.01
CA TYR A 50 -4.91 17.72 -7.75
C TYR A 50 -4.81 17.02 -9.10
N THR A 51 -4.24 17.73 -10.07
CA THR A 51 -3.78 17.12 -11.33
C THR A 51 -2.27 17.01 -11.26
N PHE A 52 -1.74 15.79 -11.17
CA PHE A 52 -0.31 15.57 -11.00
C PHE A 52 0.41 15.34 -12.32
N ALA A 53 1.66 15.81 -12.37
CA ALA A 53 2.55 15.54 -13.48
C ALA A 53 3.97 15.24 -13.01
N TYR A 54 4.65 14.36 -13.75
CA TYR A 54 6.07 14.12 -13.63
C TYR A 54 6.84 14.99 -14.61
N ILE A 55 7.89 15.65 -14.13
CA ILE A 55 8.70 16.55 -14.95
C ILE A 55 9.80 15.76 -15.67
N ARG A 56 9.65 15.64 -17.00
CA ARG A 56 10.66 15.08 -17.90
C ARG A 56 10.41 15.49 -19.37
N PRO A 57 11.44 15.59 -20.21
CA PRO A 57 12.87 15.35 -19.93
C PRO A 57 13.50 16.45 -19.06
N LEU A 58 14.70 16.20 -18.52
CA LEU A 58 15.50 17.16 -17.75
C LEU A 58 16.74 17.61 -18.54
N PRO A 59 17.29 18.82 -18.31
CA PRO A 59 16.81 19.82 -17.37
C PRO A 59 15.53 20.52 -17.87
N ALA A 60 14.69 20.96 -16.93
CA ALA A 60 13.48 21.71 -17.23
C ALA A 60 13.47 23.02 -16.44
N SER A 61 13.17 24.13 -17.11
CA SER A 61 13.19 25.47 -16.52
C SER A 61 11.79 26.04 -16.42
N THR A 62 11.57 26.85 -15.39
CA THR A 62 10.30 27.51 -15.09
C THR A 62 10.46 29.02 -15.09
N TYR A 63 9.37 29.74 -15.33
CA TYR A 63 9.37 31.20 -15.53
C TYR A 63 8.12 31.82 -14.90
N HIS A 64 8.19 33.10 -14.50
CA HIS A 64 7.00 33.78 -13.99
C HIS A 64 5.96 34.06 -15.08
N HIS A 65 6.41 34.13 -16.32
CA HIS A 65 5.56 34.20 -17.49
C HIS A 65 6.29 33.59 -18.70
N PRO A 66 5.60 32.93 -19.65
CA PRO A 66 6.25 32.37 -20.86
C PRO A 66 7.08 33.37 -21.67
N GLU A 67 6.76 34.66 -21.62
CA GLU A 67 7.54 35.72 -22.27
C GLU A 67 8.98 35.82 -21.74
N GLU A 68 9.20 35.54 -20.45
CA GLU A 68 10.53 35.60 -19.84
C GLU A 68 11.49 34.62 -20.49
N ALA A 69 11.01 33.42 -20.83
CA ALA A 69 11.78 32.42 -21.58
C ALA A 69 12.11 32.93 -22.99
N ALA A 70 11.13 33.55 -23.67
CA ALA A 70 11.29 34.05 -25.04
C ALA A 70 12.32 35.19 -25.16
N VAL A 71 12.42 36.05 -24.14
CA VAL A 71 13.39 37.16 -24.10
C VAL A 71 14.70 36.80 -23.38
N GLY A 72 14.84 35.54 -22.94
CA GLY A 72 16.09 35.02 -22.36
C GLY A 72 16.37 35.45 -20.92
N LEU A 73 15.34 35.71 -20.12
CA LEU A 73 15.51 35.97 -18.69
C LEU A 73 15.93 34.70 -17.93
N PRO A 74 16.57 34.85 -16.76
CA PRO A 74 16.89 33.73 -15.89
C PRO A 74 15.62 32.98 -15.43
N PRO A 75 15.66 31.64 -15.31
CA PRO A 75 14.52 30.88 -14.84
C PRO A 75 14.29 31.06 -13.33
N VAL A 76 13.04 30.91 -12.90
CA VAL A 76 12.59 30.93 -11.50
C VAL A 76 13.14 29.72 -10.75
N ARG A 77 12.97 28.54 -11.36
CA ARG A 77 13.44 27.25 -10.85
C ARG A 77 13.91 26.38 -12.00
N GLN A 78 14.93 25.56 -11.74
CA GLN A 78 15.39 24.52 -12.65
C GLN A 78 15.31 23.15 -11.99
N PHE A 79 14.67 22.22 -12.68
CA PHE A 79 14.70 20.80 -12.38
C PHE A 79 15.89 20.20 -13.13
N LEU A 80 16.91 19.72 -12.40
CA LEU A 80 18.18 19.30 -12.99
C LEU A 80 18.35 17.78 -13.05
N ALA A 81 17.93 17.08 -11.99
CA ALA A 81 18.00 15.63 -11.91
C ALA A 81 16.89 15.03 -11.02
N GLY A 82 16.88 13.70 -10.94
CA GLY A 82 16.04 12.96 -10.01
C GLY A 82 14.55 12.99 -10.34
N ASP A 83 13.73 12.65 -9.34
CA ASP A 83 12.29 12.53 -9.48
C ASP A 83 11.57 13.81 -9.07
N ASN A 84 10.95 14.50 -10.03
CA ASN A 84 10.26 15.76 -9.78
C ASN A 84 8.77 15.61 -10.16
N TRP A 85 7.91 15.75 -9.16
CA TRP A 85 6.47 15.65 -9.29
C TRP A 85 5.80 16.93 -8.80
N VAL A 86 4.96 17.49 -9.67
CA VAL A 86 4.29 18.78 -9.44
C VAL A 86 2.78 18.65 -9.57
N SER A 87 2.07 19.61 -9.00
CA SER A 87 0.66 19.83 -9.29
C SER A 87 0.51 20.80 -10.46
N VAL A 88 -0.48 20.59 -11.31
CA VAL A 88 -0.78 21.47 -12.44
C VAL A 88 -2.09 22.20 -12.15
N MET A 89 -2.04 23.52 -12.11
CA MET A 89 -3.15 24.42 -11.79
C MET A 89 -3.93 24.85 -13.04
N GLY A 90 -3.24 24.94 -14.18
CA GLY A 90 -3.82 25.43 -15.42
C GLY A 90 -2.85 25.37 -16.58
N SER A 91 -3.26 25.94 -17.72
CA SER A 91 -2.43 26.04 -18.91
C SER A 91 -2.66 27.35 -19.65
N VAL A 92 -1.62 27.86 -20.29
CA VAL A 92 -1.67 29.02 -21.17
C VAL A 92 -1.03 28.67 -22.52
N GLU A 93 -1.60 29.18 -23.60
CA GLU A 93 -1.00 29.12 -24.93
C GLU A 93 -0.26 30.44 -25.18
N TYR A 94 1.04 30.37 -25.49
CA TYR A 94 1.88 31.53 -25.75
C TYR A 94 2.81 31.26 -26.92
N ASN A 95 2.80 32.14 -27.94
CA ASN A 95 3.60 31.99 -29.16
C ASN A 95 3.48 30.62 -29.88
N GLY A 96 2.32 29.97 -29.77
CA GLY A 96 2.06 28.66 -30.39
C GLY A 96 2.58 27.48 -29.58
N GLU A 97 3.10 27.73 -28.37
CA GLU A 97 3.52 26.71 -27.43
C GLU A 97 2.57 26.67 -26.23
N ARG A 98 2.30 25.47 -25.73
CA ARG A 98 1.55 25.28 -24.48
C ARG A 98 2.49 25.34 -23.29
N TRP A 99 2.08 26.07 -22.27
CA TRP A 99 2.73 26.16 -20.98
C TRP A 99 1.75 25.74 -19.89
N TYR A 100 2.23 25.03 -18.88
CA TYR A 100 1.45 24.65 -17.71
C TYR A 100 1.85 25.52 -16.51
N GLU A 101 0.84 26.00 -15.78
CA GLU A 101 1.02 26.67 -14.50
C GLU A 101 1.14 25.60 -13.41
N ILE A 102 2.30 25.52 -12.77
CA ILE A 102 2.61 24.48 -11.76
C ILE A 102 2.62 25.04 -10.34
N ASN A 103 2.80 26.35 -10.20
CA ASN A 103 2.52 27.12 -9.00
C ASN A 103 1.98 28.48 -9.42
N THR A 104 1.44 29.24 -8.47
CA THR A 104 1.05 30.64 -8.71
C THR A 104 2.24 31.41 -9.29
N ASP A 105 2.04 31.99 -10.47
CA ASP A 105 3.07 32.72 -11.22
C ASP A 105 4.33 31.87 -11.50
N GLU A 106 4.18 30.58 -11.80
CA GLU A 106 5.28 29.69 -12.23
C GLU A 106 4.83 28.76 -13.36
N TYR A 107 5.40 28.98 -14.54
CA TYR A 107 5.05 28.28 -15.79
C TYR A 107 6.19 27.41 -16.29
N ILE A 108 5.84 26.25 -16.83
CA ILE A 108 6.77 25.31 -17.48
C ILE A 108 6.26 24.93 -18.87
N LEU A 109 7.16 24.74 -19.82
CA LEU A 109 6.82 24.31 -21.17
C LEU A 109 6.19 22.90 -21.15
N ALA A 110 5.12 22.70 -21.92
CA ALA A 110 4.37 21.44 -21.94
C ALA A 110 5.21 20.21 -22.29
N ASP A 111 6.27 20.37 -23.08
CA ASP A 111 7.19 19.29 -23.47
C ASP A 111 7.90 18.62 -22.28
N HIS A 112 7.93 19.29 -21.12
CA HIS A 112 8.50 18.76 -19.89
C HIS A 112 7.48 18.12 -18.94
N VAL A 113 6.19 18.11 -19.29
CA VAL A 113 5.11 17.73 -18.37
C VAL A 113 4.45 16.43 -18.81
N VAL A 114 4.57 15.39 -17.97
CA VAL A 114 3.95 14.08 -18.21
C VAL A 114 2.89 13.82 -17.15
N PHE A 115 1.62 13.99 -17.51
CA PHE A 115 0.49 13.72 -16.63
C PHE A 115 0.41 12.25 -16.23
N THR A 116 -0.01 12.02 -14.99
CA THR A 116 -0.30 10.68 -14.49
C THR A 116 -1.62 10.65 -13.75
N ASN A 117 -2.17 9.45 -13.62
CA ASN A 117 -3.33 9.20 -12.79
C ASN A 117 -2.89 8.46 -11.54
N PRO A 118 -3.21 8.97 -10.33
CA PRO A 118 -3.01 8.22 -9.11
C PRO A 118 -3.76 6.90 -9.15
N SER A 119 -3.29 5.92 -8.39
CA SER A 119 -3.97 4.63 -8.30
C SER A 119 -5.41 4.81 -7.81
N ARG A 120 -6.34 4.08 -8.46
CA ARG A 120 -7.72 3.93 -7.99
C ARG A 120 -7.91 2.72 -7.08
N PHE A 121 -6.83 2.01 -6.75
CA PHE A 121 -6.87 0.97 -5.74
C PHE A 121 -7.37 1.54 -4.41
N GLN A 122 -8.19 0.75 -3.74
CA GLN A 122 -8.64 1.02 -2.38
C GLN A 122 -8.74 -0.32 -1.66
N GLY A 123 -8.37 -0.29 -0.38
CA GLY A 123 -8.61 -1.37 0.55
C GLY A 123 -10.09 -1.57 0.84
N VAL A 124 -10.36 -2.30 1.92
CA VAL A 124 -11.72 -2.71 2.28
C VAL A 124 -12.04 -2.31 3.71
N ILE A 125 -13.29 -1.91 3.93
CA ILE A 125 -13.86 -1.73 5.27
C ILE A 125 -14.46 -3.07 5.69
N LEU A 126 -14.07 -3.58 6.86
CA LEU A 126 -14.53 -4.87 7.36
C LEU A 126 -15.75 -4.66 8.28
N GLN A 127 -16.86 -5.34 8.00
CA GLN A 127 -18.06 -5.30 8.84
C GLN A 127 -17.92 -6.19 10.06
N THR A 128 -17.36 -7.40 9.89
CA THR A 128 -17.12 -8.36 10.98
C THR A 128 -15.65 -8.82 11.02
N GLN A 129 -15.23 -9.41 12.15
CA GLN A 129 -13.89 -9.97 12.26
C GLN A 129 -13.70 -11.03 11.16
N PRO A 130 -12.61 -10.96 10.37
CA PRO A 130 -12.32 -12.00 9.40
C PRO A 130 -12.16 -13.35 10.11
N ALA A 131 -12.96 -14.34 9.72
CA ALA A 131 -12.86 -15.71 10.25
C ALA A 131 -11.63 -16.46 9.68
N TYR A 132 -11.15 -16.00 8.53
CA TYR A 132 -9.99 -16.54 7.83
C TYR A 132 -9.03 -15.40 7.48
N PRO A 133 -7.72 -15.68 7.39
CA PRO A 133 -6.81 -14.80 6.69
C PRO A 133 -7.28 -14.58 5.25
N PHE A 134 -6.99 -13.40 4.72
CA PHE A 134 -7.31 -13.05 3.34
C PHE A 134 -6.09 -12.40 2.71
N ALA A 135 -6.14 -12.14 1.42
CA ALA A 135 -5.04 -11.53 0.70
C ALA A 135 -5.51 -10.78 -0.54
N TRP A 136 -4.68 -9.85 -1.00
CA TRP A 136 -4.75 -9.38 -2.38
C TRP A 136 -3.74 -10.11 -3.25
N ILE A 137 -4.13 -10.36 -4.49
CA ILE A 137 -3.21 -10.81 -5.54
C ILE A 137 -2.24 -9.65 -5.85
N ASN A 138 -0.94 -9.87 -5.67
CA ASN A 138 0.06 -8.81 -5.87
C ASN A 138 0.60 -8.73 -7.30
N ARG A 139 0.54 -9.85 -8.04
CA ARG A 139 0.87 -9.98 -9.46
C ARG A 139 -0.14 -10.93 -10.08
N SER A 140 -0.64 -10.59 -11.27
CA SER A 140 -1.61 -11.45 -11.95
C SER A 140 -1.03 -12.86 -12.13
N VAL A 141 -1.83 -13.88 -11.82
CA VAL A 141 -1.38 -15.27 -11.74
C VAL A 141 -2.52 -16.21 -12.15
N TYR A 142 -2.17 -17.29 -12.84
CA TYR A 142 -3.09 -18.39 -13.09
C TYR A 142 -3.05 -19.36 -11.91
N ALA A 143 -4.21 -19.67 -11.33
CA ALA A 143 -4.26 -20.58 -10.19
C ALA A 143 -3.96 -22.02 -10.60
N SER A 144 -3.40 -22.82 -9.68
CA SER A 144 -3.19 -24.26 -9.86
C SER A 144 -4.28 -25.09 -9.18
N ASN A 145 -4.54 -26.29 -9.68
CA ASN A 145 -5.48 -27.21 -9.06
C ASN A 145 -4.92 -27.92 -7.81
N ALA A 146 -3.61 -27.81 -7.60
CA ALA A 146 -2.93 -28.33 -6.44
C ALA A 146 -1.61 -27.59 -6.20
N PRO A 147 -1.10 -27.58 -4.96
CA PRO A 147 0.22 -27.04 -4.64
C PRO A 147 1.31 -27.63 -5.54
N GLY A 148 2.07 -26.76 -6.22
CA GLY A 148 3.14 -27.12 -7.15
C GLY A 148 2.66 -27.80 -8.44
N GLY A 149 1.36 -27.75 -8.74
CA GLY A 149 0.80 -28.24 -9.99
C GLY A 149 0.97 -27.26 -11.14
N ALA A 150 0.53 -27.67 -12.33
CA ALA A 150 0.46 -26.77 -13.48
C ALA A 150 -0.58 -25.68 -13.26
N GLU A 151 -0.35 -24.52 -13.86
CA GLU A 151 -1.30 -23.41 -13.92
C GLU A 151 -2.52 -23.78 -14.77
N GLN A 152 -3.69 -23.27 -14.39
CA GLN A 152 -4.94 -23.42 -15.15
C GLN A 152 -5.16 -22.17 -16.00
N SER A 153 -5.13 -22.32 -17.32
CA SER A 153 -5.17 -21.19 -18.28
C SER A 153 -6.47 -20.38 -18.25
N ASP A 154 -7.54 -20.89 -17.66
CA ASP A 154 -8.86 -20.26 -17.53
C ASP A 154 -9.12 -19.66 -16.12
N ALA A 155 -8.18 -19.83 -15.19
CA ALA A 155 -8.30 -19.34 -13.80
C ALA A 155 -7.36 -18.16 -13.52
N LEU A 156 -7.45 -17.09 -14.32
CA LEU A 156 -6.65 -15.88 -14.12
C LEU A 156 -7.15 -15.05 -12.93
N TYR A 157 -6.28 -14.85 -11.95
CA TYR A 157 -6.48 -13.93 -10.84
C TYR A 157 -5.73 -12.64 -11.13
N GLN A 158 -6.47 -11.55 -11.34
CA GLN A 158 -5.89 -10.24 -11.61
C GLN A 158 -5.26 -9.63 -10.35
N ARG A 159 -4.22 -8.83 -10.53
CA ARG A 159 -3.66 -7.99 -9.47
C ARG A 159 -4.76 -7.17 -8.76
N TYR A 160 -4.63 -7.04 -7.45
CA TYR A 160 -5.58 -6.45 -6.51
C TYR A 160 -6.93 -7.16 -6.39
N LYS A 161 -7.10 -8.35 -6.98
CA LYS A 161 -8.23 -9.20 -6.62
C LYS A 161 -8.09 -9.66 -5.17
N LEU A 162 -9.16 -9.49 -4.39
CA LEU A 162 -9.24 -9.97 -3.01
C LEU A 162 -9.62 -11.45 -2.97
N VAL A 163 -8.98 -12.23 -2.10
CA VAL A 163 -9.23 -13.67 -1.91
C VAL A 163 -9.14 -14.06 -0.43
N ASN A 164 -9.97 -15.00 0.01
CA ASN A 164 -9.81 -15.65 1.32
C ASN A 164 -8.77 -16.79 1.23
N ILE A 165 -8.12 -17.10 2.34
CA ILE A 165 -7.16 -18.22 2.47
C ILE A 165 -7.75 -19.26 3.42
N PHE A 166 -8.17 -20.40 2.87
CA PHE A 166 -8.85 -21.46 3.62
C PHE A 166 -7.92 -22.59 4.06
N ALA A 167 -6.84 -22.82 3.32
CA ALA A 167 -5.83 -23.82 3.65
C ALA A 167 -4.44 -23.34 3.20
N GLN A 168 -3.39 -23.94 3.77
CA GLN A 168 -2.04 -23.74 3.30
C GLN A 168 -1.26 -25.05 3.29
N GLU A 169 -0.35 -25.21 2.33
CA GLU A 169 0.40 -26.44 2.12
C GLU A 169 1.81 -26.12 1.60
N MET A 170 2.83 -26.77 2.17
CA MET A 170 4.21 -26.65 1.68
C MET A 170 4.47 -27.61 0.52
N ARG A 171 5.19 -27.12 -0.49
CA ARG A 171 5.76 -27.91 -1.59
C ARG A 171 7.20 -27.50 -1.83
N GLY A 172 8.13 -28.36 -1.40
CA GLY A 172 9.53 -27.99 -1.33
C GLY A 172 9.70 -26.80 -0.38
N SER A 173 10.31 -25.72 -0.88
CA SER A 173 10.46 -24.44 -0.18
C SER A 173 9.27 -23.50 -0.30
N ASN A 174 8.30 -23.80 -1.17
CA ASN A 174 7.25 -22.86 -1.53
C ASN A 174 5.98 -23.13 -0.72
N LEU A 175 5.41 -22.07 -0.17
CA LEU A 175 4.13 -22.11 0.52
C LEU A 175 3.01 -21.84 -0.49
N TRP A 176 1.96 -22.64 -0.45
CA TRP A 176 0.78 -22.47 -1.31
C TRP A 176 -0.46 -22.25 -0.46
N TYR A 177 -1.34 -21.37 -0.92
CA TYR A 177 -2.61 -21.03 -0.30
C TYR A 177 -3.78 -21.56 -1.12
N MET A 178 -4.73 -22.19 -0.44
CA MET A 178 -6.00 -22.61 -1.02
C MET A 178 -7.00 -21.47 -0.89
N VAL A 179 -7.38 -20.89 -2.02
CA VAL A 179 -8.30 -19.74 -2.09
C VAL A 179 -9.72 -20.12 -2.56
N GLY A 180 -9.91 -21.41 -2.83
CA GLY A 180 -11.19 -22.01 -3.19
C GLY A 180 -11.06 -23.53 -3.38
N PRO A 181 -12.15 -24.26 -3.66
CA PRO A 181 -12.11 -25.70 -3.90
C PRO A 181 -11.18 -26.01 -5.06
N ASP A 182 -10.06 -26.69 -4.77
CA ASP A 182 -9.01 -26.99 -5.75
C ASP A 182 -8.47 -25.75 -6.47
N VAL A 183 -8.40 -24.61 -5.79
CA VAL A 183 -7.77 -23.40 -6.30
C VAL A 183 -6.62 -23.02 -5.39
N TRP A 184 -5.41 -23.12 -5.91
CA TRP A 184 -4.17 -22.88 -5.18
C TRP A 184 -3.33 -21.80 -5.84
N ILE A 185 -2.83 -20.88 -5.02
CA ILE A 185 -1.94 -19.79 -5.44
C ILE A 185 -0.69 -19.85 -4.55
N GLU A 186 0.48 -19.70 -5.16
CA GLU A 186 1.75 -19.67 -4.43
C GLU A 186 1.90 -18.35 -3.65
N GLN A 187 2.47 -18.40 -2.44
CA GLN A 187 2.50 -17.30 -1.48
C GLN A 187 3.11 -16.02 -2.06
N SER A 188 4.14 -16.11 -2.91
CA SER A 188 4.80 -14.90 -3.44
C SER A 188 3.90 -14.06 -4.34
N TYR A 189 2.79 -14.61 -4.85
CA TYR A 189 1.80 -13.90 -5.68
C TYR A 189 0.70 -13.21 -4.90
N VAL A 190 0.73 -13.29 -3.57
CA VAL A 190 -0.28 -12.66 -2.71
C VAL A 190 0.37 -11.79 -1.63
N SER A 191 -0.40 -10.84 -1.12
CA SER A 191 -0.10 -10.07 0.09
C SER A 191 -1.13 -10.43 1.14
N ARG A 192 -0.73 -11.27 2.10
CA ARG A 192 -1.60 -11.83 3.13
C ARG A 192 -1.85 -10.83 4.26
N VAL A 193 -3.08 -10.84 4.75
CA VAL A 193 -3.52 -10.15 5.96
C VAL A 193 -3.99 -11.20 6.96
N ASP A 194 -3.41 -11.15 8.15
CA ASP A 194 -3.82 -11.93 9.31
C ASP A 194 -4.50 -11.00 10.32
N VAL A 195 -5.30 -11.57 11.21
CA VAL A 195 -5.77 -10.87 12.41
C VAL A 195 -4.62 -10.86 13.41
N ASP A 196 -4.05 -9.70 13.63
CA ASP A 196 -2.95 -9.50 14.55
C ASP A 196 -3.45 -9.37 16.00
N PRO A 197 -2.74 -9.95 16.99
CA PRO A 197 -3.03 -9.68 18.38
C PRO A 197 -2.69 -8.22 18.71
N ARG A 198 -3.56 -7.55 19.45
CA ARG A 198 -3.31 -6.19 19.93
C ARG A 198 -2.01 -6.14 20.75
N PRO A 199 -1.09 -5.20 20.47
CA PRO A 199 0.11 -5.03 21.26
C PRO A 199 -0.21 -4.73 22.74
N ALA A 200 0.62 -5.21 23.66
CA ALA A 200 0.35 -5.14 25.10
C ALA A 200 0.16 -3.70 25.63
N ASP A 201 0.85 -2.73 25.02
CA ASP A 201 0.81 -1.31 25.42
C ASP A 201 -0.38 -0.54 24.83
N VAL A 202 -1.09 -1.11 23.85
CA VAL A 202 -2.29 -0.52 23.26
C VAL A 202 -3.47 -0.87 24.15
N GLY A 203 -4.27 0.11 24.60
CA GLY A 203 -5.44 -0.14 25.45
C GLY A 203 -6.56 -0.93 24.73
N PRO A 204 -7.47 -1.60 25.48
CA PRO A 204 -8.48 -2.52 24.91
C PRO A 204 -9.53 -1.87 24.01
N GLY A 205 -9.65 -0.54 24.00
CA GLY A 205 -10.54 0.20 23.10
C GLY A 205 -9.82 1.25 22.26
N GLU A 206 -8.48 1.26 22.28
CA GLU A 206 -7.71 2.23 21.49
C GLU A 206 -7.70 1.84 20.01
N LYS A 207 -7.62 2.86 19.15
CA LYS A 207 -7.32 2.69 17.74
C LYS A 207 -5.85 2.39 17.55
N TRP A 208 -5.55 1.44 16.67
CA TRP A 208 -4.18 1.15 16.28
C TRP A 208 -4.09 0.61 14.86
N ILE A 209 -2.92 0.74 14.26
CA ILE A 209 -2.60 0.29 12.92
C ILE A 209 -1.53 -0.80 13.03
N SER A 210 -1.74 -1.92 12.37
CA SER A 210 -0.73 -2.94 12.12
C SER A 210 -0.18 -2.76 10.70
N ILE A 211 1.15 -2.76 10.55
CA ILE A 211 1.83 -2.67 9.26
C ILE A 211 2.81 -3.84 9.15
N ASN A 212 2.47 -4.79 8.28
CA ASN A 212 3.35 -5.92 8.00
C ASN A 212 4.24 -5.58 6.80
N THR A 213 5.52 -5.30 7.05
CA THR A 213 6.49 -4.98 6.00
C THR A 213 7.00 -6.21 5.24
N TYR A 214 6.70 -7.42 5.71
CA TYR A 214 6.95 -8.64 4.93
C TYR A 214 5.88 -8.82 3.84
N GLU A 215 4.60 -8.74 4.24
CA GLU A 215 3.45 -8.92 3.34
C GLU A 215 3.07 -7.63 2.58
N GLN A 216 3.61 -6.47 2.99
CA GLN A 216 3.27 -5.14 2.47
C GLN A 216 1.78 -4.83 2.60
N THR A 217 1.24 -5.08 3.79
CA THR A 217 -0.17 -4.86 4.15
C THR A 217 -0.30 -3.94 5.36
N LEU A 218 -1.46 -3.30 5.46
CA LEU A 218 -1.86 -2.50 6.61
C LEU A 218 -3.25 -2.91 7.05
N ALA A 219 -3.44 -3.08 8.36
CA ALA A 219 -4.75 -3.29 8.98
C ALA A 219 -5.00 -2.27 10.10
N GLY A 220 -6.18 -1.65 10.10
CA GLY A 220 -6.64 -0.74 11.15
C GLY A 220 -7.57 -1.46 12.12
N TYR A 221 -7.41 -1.20 13.41
CA TYR A 221 -8.12 -1.87 14.49
C TYR A 221 -8.74 -0.89 15.49
N GLU A 222 -9.91 -1.26 16.03
CA GLU A 222 -10.52 -0.67 17.21
C GLU A 222 -10.58 -1.71 18.32
N GLY A 223 -9.72 -1.58 19.34
CA GLY A 223 -9.47 -2.69 20.27
C GLY A 223 -8.93 -3.91 19.52
N ASP A 224 -9.60 -5.05 19.61
CA ASP A 224 -9.19 -6.28 18.89
C ASP A 224 -9.91 -6.45 17.53
N ARG A 225 -10.79 -5.52 17.16
CA ARG A 225 -11.64 -5.59 15.97
C ARG A 225 -10.95 -4.94 14.76
N MET A 226 -10.64 -5.70 13.71
CA MET A 226 -10.09 -5.18 12.45
C MET A 226 -11.16 -4.43 11.64
N VAL A 227 -11.07 -3.11 11.51
CA VAL A 227 -12.07 -2.29 10.82
C VAL A 227 -11.71 -1.94 9.38
N TYR A 228 -10.41 -1.99 9.04
CA TYR A 228 -9.91 -1.68 7.69
C TYR A 228 -8.71 -2.53 7.34
N ALA A 229 -8.53 -2.81 6.05
CA ALA A 229 -7.29 -3.38 5.55
C ALA A 229 -6.97 -2.89 4.14
N THR A 230 -5.69 -2.73 3.83
CA THR A 230 -5.20 -2.33 2.51
C THR A 230 -3.77 -2.82 2.25
N LEU A 231 -3.27 -2.55 1.05
CA LEU A 231 -1.87 -2.72 0.64
C LEU A 231 -1.06 -1.45 0.89
N VAL A 232 0.22 -1.62 1.15
CA VAL A 232 1.18 -0.51 1.31
C VAL A 232 2.42 -0.72 0.45
N SER A 233 3.25 0.32 0.37
CA SER A 233 4.65 0.22 -0.07
C SER A 233 5.57 0.87 0.95
N SER A 234 6.34 0.06 1.67
CA SER A 234 7.28 0.52 2.69
C SER A 234 8.67 0.83 2.12
N GLY A 235 9.60 1.19 3.00
CA GLY A 235 10.99 1.50 2.69
C GLY A 235 11.75 0.35 2.06
N THR A 236 12.63 0.66 1.09
CA THR A 236 13.44 -0.33 0.36
C THR A 236 14.93 -0.23 0.68
N GLY A 237 15.64 -1.36 0.61
CA GLY A 237 17.10 -1.44 0.76
C GLY A 237 17.61 -0.79 2.05
N ASN A 238 18.52 0.18 1.91
CA ASN A 238 19.11 0.91 3.05
C ASN A 238 18.12 1.88 3.73
N ASN A 239 16.98 2.17 3.08
CA ASN A 239 15.95 3.06 3.60
C ASN A 239 14.77 2.25 4.17
N TRP A 240 15.05 1.12 4.80
CA TRP A 240 14.01 0.23 5.34
C TRP A 240 13.17 0.94 6.42
N THR A 241 11.87 0.63 6.47
CA THR A 241 10.98 1.18 7.52
C THR A 241 11.19 0.43 8.84
N PRO A 242 11.60 1.11 9.93
CA PRO A 242 11.92 0.47 11.19
C PRO A 242 10.71 -0.18 11.85
N ASP A 243 10.90 -1.41 12.35
CA ASP A 243 9.94 -2.09 13.22
C ASP A 243 9.81 -1.34 14.55
N GLY A 244 8.61 -1.34 15.14
CA GLY A 244 8.36 -0.70 16.43
C GLY A 244 6.90 -0.36 16.68
N LEU A 245 6.60 -0.01 17.93
CA LEU A 245 5.29 0.49 18.35
C LEU A 245 5.42 1.97 18.73
N THR A 246 4.71 2.82 18.01
CA THR A 246 4.79 4.29 18.11
C THR A 246 3.41 4.92 17.96
N ARG A 247 3.30 6.25 18.04
CA ARG A 247 2.03 6.97 17.84
C ARG A 247 2.18 8.04 16.78
N ILE A 248 1.10 8.28 16.04
CA ILE A 248 1.01 9.41 15.12
C ILE A 248 1.19 10.71 15.91
N TRP A 249 2.30 11.41 15.71
CA TRP A 249 2.60 12.65 16.42
C TRP A 249 2.19 13.90 15.64
N GLY A 250 2.04 13.81 14.33
CA GLY A 250 1.74 14.95 13.46
C GLY A 250 0.99 14.57 12.20
N LYS A 251 0.04 15.40 11.78
CA LYS A 251 -0.79 15.21 10.58
C LYS A 251 -0.83 16.49 9.75
N LEU A 252 -0.65 16.36 8.44
CA LEU A 252 -0.73 17.45 7.46
C LEU A 252 -1.65 17.02 6.31
N PRO A 253 -2.70 17.80 5.96
CA PRO A 253 -3.56 17.46 4.82
C PRO A 253 -2.82 17.41 3.48
N THR A 254 -1.84 18.28 3.28
CA THR A 254 -0.91 18.27 2.14
C THR A 254 0.43 18.86 2.58
N THR A 255 1.53 18.33 2.06
CA THR A 255 2.87 18.88 2.27
C THR A 255 3.81 18.45 1.14
N PRO A 256 4.81 19.26 0.78
CA PRO A 256 5.88 18.77 -0.07
C PRO A 256 6.77 17.77 0.68
N MET A 257 7.30 16.79 -0.03
CA MET A 257 8.34 15.87 0.43
C MET A 257 9.57 15.97 -0.49
N ILE A 258 10.74 16.23 0.12
CA ILE A 258 11.96 16.60 -0.61
C ILE A 258 13.17 15.91 0.03
N ASN A 259 14.06 15.36 -0.79
CA ASN A 259 15.37 14.91 -0.32
C ASN A 259 16.33 16.10 -0.19
N ARG A 260 16.35 16.75 0.99
CA ARG A 260 17.21 17.93 1.21
C ARG A 260 18.69 17.60 1.44
N ASP A 261 19.03 16.32 1.59
CA ASP A 261 20.39 15.89 1.88
C ASP A 261 21.27 15.76 0.62
N VAL A 262 20.67 15.92 -0.57
CA VAL A 262 21.37 15.91 -1.85
C VAL A 262 21.07 17.18 -2.63
N SER A 263 22.00 17.58 -3.49
CA SER A 263 21.80 18.69 -4.42
C SER A 263 20.78 18.30 -5.51
N ASN A 264 20.11 19.30 -6.09
CA ASN A 264 19.04 19.09 -7.10
C ASN A 264 19.54 18.58 -8.46
N ASP A 265 20.85 18.58 -8.70
CA ASP A 265 21.52 17.97 -9.84
C ASP A 265 21.97 16.52 -9.58
N ASN A 266 21.73 16.00 -8.37
CA ASN A 266 22.03 14.62 -8.02
C ASN A 266 20.91 13.67 -8.50
N PRO A 267 21.22 12.52 -9.13
CA PRO A 267 20.22 11.53 -9.49
C PRO A 267 19.35 11.00 -8.33
N ALA A 268 19.83 11.10 -7.08
CA ALA A 268 19.08 10.73 -5.88
C ALA A 268 18.13 11.84 -5.37
N TRP A 269 18.08 12.99 -6.06
CA TRP A 269 17.12 14.05 -5.75
C TRP A 269 15.69 13.55 -5.93
N TYR A 270 14.81 13.97 -5.03
CA TYR A 270 13.38 13.91 -5.29
C TYR A 270 12.68 15.15 -4.73
N TYR A 271 11.64 15.58 -5.43
CA TYR A 271 10.71 16.63 -5.04
C TYR A 271 9.29 16.18 -5.38
N LEU A 272 8.44 16.10 -4.36
CA LEU A 272 7.02 15.74 -4.45
C LEU A 272 6.24 16.91 -3.86
N GLU A 273 5.44 17.62 -4.65
CA GLU A 273 4.89 18.93 -4.27
C GLU A 273 3.71 18.88 -3.30
N ASP A 274 2.68 18.08 -3.60
CA ASP A 274 1.42 18.02 -2.83
C ASP A 274 1.17 16.58 -2.35
N VAL A 275 1.99 16.12 -1.40
CA VAL A 275 1.80 14.81 -0.78
C VAL A 275 0.65 14.88 0.24
N GLU A 276 -0.51 14.39 -0.18
CA GLU A 276 -1.74 14.41 0.62
C GLU A 276 -1.72 13.43 1.80
N TYR A 277 -2.48 13.77 2.84
CA TYR A 277 -2.83 12.91 3.98
C TYR A 277 -1.61 12.36 4.74
N THR A 278 -0.61 13.22 4.97
CA THR A 278 0.64 12.85 5.63
C THR A 278 0.45 12.73 7.14
N GLN A 279 0.86 11.59 7.73
CA GLN A 279 0.71 11.26 9.15
C GLN A 279 2.05 10.73 9.69
N TYR A 280 2.81 11.57 10.37
CA TYR A 280 4.10 11.21 10.96
C TYR A 280 3.91 10.40 12.25
N PHE A 281 4.60 9.27 12.36
CA PHE A 281 4.52 8.39 13.52
C PHE A 281 5.87 8.01 14.13
N ASN A 282 6.96 8.13 13.37
CA ASN A 282 8.30 7.84 13.87
C ASN A 282 9.30 8.81 13.24
N GLU A 283 9.65 9.88 13.96
CA GLU A 283 10.50 10.96 13.43
C GLU A 283 10.00 11.41 12.04
N ALA A 284 10.86 11.43 11.01
CA ALA A 284 10.50 11.81 9.64
C ALA A 284 9.68 10.75 8.86
N ILE A 285 9.40 9.59 9.45
CA ILE A 285 8.64 8.51 8.81
C ILE A 285 7.14 8.72 9.00
N ALA A 286 6.43 8.72 7.87
CA ALA A 286 5.00 8.97 7.82
C ALA A 286 4.25 7.91 7.01
N LEU A 287 2.95 7.79 7.28
CA LEU A 287 1.97 7.27 6.33
C LEU A 287 1.52 8.42 5.43
N HIS A 288 1.43 8.22 4.11
CA HIS A 288 0.92 9.26 3.20
C HIS A 288 0.42 8.70 1.88
N ALA A 289 -0.32 9.52 1.13
CA ALA A 289 -0.72 9.20 -0.24
C ALA A 289 0.51 9.15 -1.16
N ALA A 290 0.61 8.12 -2.00
CA ALA A 290 1.62 8.03 -3.04
C ALA A 290 0.97 8.09 -4.42
N TYR A 291 0.77 9.32 -4.92
CA TYR A 291 0.11 9.56 -6.20
C TYR A 291 0.98 9.21 -7.42
N TRP A 292 2.29 9.05 -7.24
CA TRP A 292 3.27 8.84 -8.31
C TRP A 292 3.43 7.39 -8.76
N HIS A 293 2.83 6.42 -8.06
CA HIS A 293 2.95 5.01 -8.44
C HIS A 293 1.75 4.16 -8.03
N ASP A 294 1.59 3.02 -8.69
CA ASP A 294 0.60 1.99 -8.34
C ASP A 294 1.30 0.65 -8.00
N SER A 295 2.37 0.69 -7.21
CA SER A 295 3.17 -0.49 -6.83
C SER A 295 2.89 -1.02 -5.42
N PHE A 296 1.68 -0.78 -4.89
CA PHE A 296 1.28 -1.32 -3.59
C PHE A 296 1.42 -2.85 -3.58
N SER A 297 1.81 -3.41 -2.42
CA SER A 297 2.39 -4.75 -2.21
C SER A 297 3.91 -4.86 -2.41
N PHE A 298 4.58 -3.84 -2.93
CA PHE A 298 6.04 -3.85 -3.11
C PHE A 298 6.71 -2.66 -2.46
N THR A 299 7.87 -2.86 -1.84
CA THR A 299 8.66 -1.78 -1.25
C THR A 299 9.06 -0.76 -2.31
N ARG A 300 8.88 0.54 -2.03
CA ARG A 300 9.18 1.64 -2.96
C ARG A 300 9.74 2.89 -2.31
N SER A 301 9.49 3.11 -1.03
CA SER A 301 9.74 4.41 -0.39
C SER A 301 11.16 4.54 0.16
N HIS A 302 11.47 5.74 0.67
CA HIS A 302 12.67 6.05 1.44
C HIS A 302 12.45 5.93 2.96
N GLY A 303 11.52 5.08 3.39
CA GLY A 303 11.23 4.80 4.80
C GLY A 303 9.76 4.98 5.15
N CYS A 304 9.08 5.94 4.52
CA CYS A 304 7.63 6.16 4.70
C CYS A 304 6.77 4.95 4.28
N ILE A 305 5.51 4.95 4.72
CA ILE A 305 4.50 3.98 4.30
C ILE A 305 3.62 4.64 3.24
N ASN A 306 3.84 4.26 1.99
CA ASN A 306 3.06 4.73 0.85
C ASN A 306 1.72 4.00 0.81
N LEU A 307 0.64 4.77 0.66
CA LEU A 307 -0.74 4.29 0.53
C LEU A 307 -1.36 4.79 -0.78
N ALA A 308 -2.34 4.07 -1.31
CA ALA A 308 -3.18 4.62 -2.36
C ALA A 308 -3.93 5.85 -1.82
N THR A 309 -4.24 6.82 -2.68
CA THR A 309 -4.79 8.11 -2.23
C THR A 309 -6.09 7.94 -1.43
N LEU A 310 -6.96 7.02 -1.84
CA LEU A 310 -8.22 6.74 -1.16
C LEU A 310 -8.01 6.09 0.22
N ASP A 311 -7.02 5.20 0.34
CA ASP A 311 -6.64 4.58 1.61
C ASP A 311 -6.02 5.58 2.58
N ALA A 312 -5.12 6.42 2.07
CA ALA A 312 -4.48 7.47 2.85
C ALA A 312 -5.51 8.45 3.40
N LYS A 313 -6.50 8.83 2.58
CA LYS A 313 -7.63 9.66 3.00
C LYS A 313 -8.45 8.99 4.10
N TRP A 314 -8.88 7.75 3.88
CA TRP A 314 -9.67 7.01 4.86
C TRP A 314 -8.95 6.92 6.21
N LEU A 315 -7.66 6.54 6.19
CA LEU A 315 -6.85 6.48 7.41
C LEU A 315 -6.72 7.86 8.06
N PHE A 316 -6.44 8.91 7.28
CA PHE A 316 -6.28 10.25 7.83
C PHE A 316 -7.56 10.79 8.48
N GLU A 317 -8.73 10.41 7.99
CA GLU A 317 -10.00 10.77 8.62
C GLU A 317 -10.30 9.89 9.84
N TRP A 318 -9.90 8.62 9.83
CA TRP A 318 -10.16 7.67 10.91
C TRP A 318 -9.21 7.80 12.11
N THR A 319 -7.95 8.15 11.87
CA THR A 319 -6.91 8.26 12.91
C THR A 319 -6.99 9.56 13.71
N THR A 320 -6.42 9.51 14.90
CA THR A 320 -6.17 10.65 15.78
C THR A 320 -4.70 11.12 15.67
N PRO A 321 -4.41 12.41 15.88
CA PRO A 321 -5.35 13.47 16.28
C PRO A 321 -6.34 13.84 15.17
N TYR A 322 -7.54 14.28 15.55
CA TYR A 322 -8.52 14.81 14.60
C TYR A 322 -7.94 16.03 13.87
N THR A 323 -8.14 16.10 12.54
CA THR A 323 -7.70 17.22 11.72
C THR A 323 -8.90 18.09 11.30
N PRO A 324 -9.04 19.31 11.83
CA PRO A 324 -10.06 20.25 11.35
C PRO A 324 -9.87 20.59 9.85
N PRO A 325 -10.94 20.90 9.10
CA PRO A 325 -10.87 21.13 7.65
C PRO A 325 -9.89 22.23 7.20
N ASP A 326 -9.66 23.24 8.04
CA ASP A 326 -8.80 24.40 7.78
C ASP A 326 -7.39 24.27 8.38
N ALA A 327 -7.11 23.18 9.10
CA ALA A 327 -5.83 22.97 9.74
C ALA A 327 -4.73 22.66 8.71
N LYS A 328 -3.61 23.39 8.77
CA LYS A 328 -2.43 23.11 7.93
C LYS A 328 -1.57 21.99 8.50
N ILE A 329 -1.51 21.91 9.83
CA ILE A 329 -0.82 20.88 10.59
C ILE A 329 -1.52 20.70 11.93
N VAL A 330 -1.58 19.45 12.39
CA VAL A 330 -2.09 19.10 13.72
C VAL A 330 -1.10 18.18 14.40
N TYR A 331 -0.75 18.50 15.63
CA TYR A 331 0.11 17.67 16.47
C TYR A 331 -0.73 16.92 17.50
N SER A 332 -0.31 15.71 17.86
CA SER A 332 -0.89 15.00 19.00
C SER A 332 -0.61 15.78 20.28
N GLY A 333 -1.59 15.88 21.17
CA GLY A 333 -1.41 16.58 22.44
C GLY A 333 -0.78 15.72 23.54
N GLY A 334 -0.44 16.36 24.68
CA GLY A 334 -0.01 15.69 25.91
C GLY A 334 -1.18 15.21 26.79
N ALA A 335 -0.89 14.78 28.02
CA ALA A 335 -1.87 14.18 28.94
C ALA A 335 -3.19 14.98 29.06
N GLY A 336 -4.30 14.35 28.65
CA GLY A 336 -5.64 14.95 28.62
C GLY A 336 -6.14 15.39 27.23
N ALA A 337 -5.29 15.33 26.20
CA ALA A 337 -5.64 15.55 24.80
C ALA A 337 -5.77 14.23 24.02
N ASP A 338 -6.26 14.32 22.78
CA ASP A 338 -6.37 13.19 21.86
C ASP A 338 -4.96 12.67 21.53
N PHE A 339 -4.58 11.55 22.15
CA PHE A 339 -3.32 10.88 21.87
C PHE A 339 -3.36 10.37 20.43
N GLY A 340 -2.25 10.52 19.71
CA GLY A 340 -2.12 9.96 18.36
C GLY A 340 -2.45 8.47 18.31
N THR A 341 -3.05 8.03 17.21
CA THR A 341 -3.33 6.61 16.97
C THR A 341 -2.03 5.81 16.96
N TRP A 342 -2.05 4.63 17.58
CA TRP A 342 -0.89 3.74 17.60
C TRP A 342 -0.56 3.20 16.21
N VAL A 343 0.73 3.05 15.93
CA VAL A 343 1.25 2.43 14.72
C VAL A 343 2.26 1.37 15.14
N TRP A 344 1.95 0.12 14.81
CA TRP A 344 2.82 -1.03 14.99
C TRP A 344 3.37 -1.48 13.64
N VAL A 345 4.67 -1.28 13.44
CA VAL A 345 5.40 -1.78 12.27
C VAL A 345 6.10 -3.07 12.68
N HIS A 346 5.92 -4.12 11.88
CA HIS A 346 6.57 -5.40 12.12
C HIS A 346 6.88 -6.12 10.80
N LYS A 347 7.87 -7.02 10.84
CA LYS A 347 8.24 -7.88 9.71
C LYS A 347 8.00 -9.35 10.03
N THR A 348 6.73 -9.76 10.01
CA THR A 348 6.34 -11.14 10.35
C THR A 348 6.00 -11.92 9.09
N PRO A 349 6.79 -12.95 8.72
CA PRO A 349 6.44 -13.84 7.63
C PRO A 349 5.25 -14.76 8.02
N PRO A 350 4.51 -15.30 7.05
CA PRO A 350 3.43 -16.23 7.33
C PRO A 350 3.98 -17.51 7.94
N VAL A 351 3.36 -17.96 9.03
CA VAL A 351 3.77 -19.21 9.71
C VAL A 351 3.19 -20.42 8.97
N ALA A 352 4.06 -21.25 8.40
CA ALA A 352 3.65 -22.48 7.73
C ALA A 352 2.93 -23.47 8.68
N GLY A 353 1.88 -24.12 8.21
CA GLY A 353 1.10 -25.10 8.97
C GLY A 353 0.06 -24.56 9.97
N ILE A 354 0.09 -23.28 10.32
CA ILE A 354 -0.93 -22.64 11.18
C ILE A 354 -1.78 -21.69 10.34
N LEU A 355 -3.06 -22.01 10.19
CA LEU A 355 -4.09 -21.01 9.93
C LEU A 355 -4.70 -20.68 11.26
N ALA A 356 -4.54 -19.44 11.72
CA ALA A 356 -5.33 -18.94 12.82
C ALA A 356 -6.77 -18.82 12.29
N VAL A 357 -7.58 -19.84 12.56
CA VAL A 357 -9.03 -19.75 12.44
C VAL A 357 -9.49 -19.33 13.84
N GLN A 358 -10.01 -18.11 13.96
CA GLN A 358 -10.60 -17.63 15.23
C GLN A 358 -11.99 -18.23 15.43
#